data_AF-A0A917JPA8-F1
#
_entry.id   AF-A0A917JPA8-F1
#
_cell.length_a   1.000
_cell.length_b   1.000
_cell.length_c   1.000
_cell.angle_alpha   90.00
_cell.angle_beta   90.00
_cell.angle_gamma   90.00
#
_symmetry.space_group_name_H-M   'P 1'
#
loop_
_entity.id
_entity.type
_entity.pdbx_description
1 polymer ?
#
loop_
_entity_poly.entity_id
_entity_poly.type
_entity_poly.pdbx_seq_one_letter_code
_entity_poly.pdbx_strand_id
1 'polypeptide(L)'
;MIDESNPAGRLHKILSQAKAQPDNKTVKFAWSKTLGVEEDDIVVTKSVIELYSLSQEIQSLIKMNENLNHDLYLSSFHRIDRVFFPLNLGTTWQGAKQHLTEEALTRLQFCAQELSGFYSEESLTKEDLADIIKKTDELYDSLYNSTLPTVLRLTLLEEVQRIRNAISLYQIKGAKGLKEALQGAIGAVVANQEELKKAKNENDEVITKLGTLLDKMDSFASKALKIHKIIKAPISFLIEKFSSNNEEQDSELEVASET
;
A
#
# COMPACT_ATOMS: atom_id res chain seq x y z
N MET A 1 -19.05 2.49 18.00
CA MET A 1 -18.70 2.19 16.60
C MET A 1 -17.22 1.87 16.59
N ILE A 2 -16.78 0.81 15.90
CA ILE A 2 -15.36 0.43 15.87
C ILE A 2 -14.65 1.41 14.96
N ASP A 3 -13.52 1.94 15.41
CA ASP A 3 -12.68 2.82 14.61
C ASP A 3 -11.95 2.01 13.54
N GLU A 4 -12.28 2.23 12.27
CA GLU A 4 -11.68 1.55 11.12
C GLU A 4 -10.41 2.27 10.60
N SER A 5 -9.99 3.35 11.26
CA SER A 5 -8.80 4.13 10.92
C SER A 5 -7.48 3.45 11.27
N ASN A 6 -7.53 2.31 11.97
CA ASN A 6 -6.36 1.53 12.38
C ASN A 6 -6.41 0.07 11.88
N PRO A 7 -5.25 -0.63 11.86
CA PRO A 7 -5.13 -2.01 11.40
C PRO A 7 -6.13 -2.99 12.03
N ALA A 8 -6.33 -2.92 13.34
CA ALA A 8 -7.22 -3.84 14.04
C ALA A 8 -8.70 -3.59 13.71
N GLY A 9 -9.09 -2.33 13.58
CA GLY A 9 -10.43 -1.95 13.12
C GLY A 9 -10.73 -2.46 11.71
N ARG A 10 -9.78 -2.28 10.77
CA ARG A 10 -9.89 -2.83 9.41
C ARG A 10 -10.02 -4.35 9.41
N LEU A 11 -9.14 -5.04 10.14
CA LEU A 11 -9.20 -6.50 10.22
C LEU A 11 -10.51 -6.97 10.86
N HIS A 12 -10.98 -6.29 11.90
CA HIS A 12 -12.26 -6.61 12.55
C HIS A 12 -13.41 -6.52 11.55
N LYS A 13 -13.49 -5.43 10.79
CA LYS A 13 -14.52 -5.25 9.75
C LYS A 13 -14.50 -6.39 8.74
N ILE A 14 -13.32 -6.71 8.20
CA ILE A 14 -13.15 -7.76 7.19
C ILE A 14 -13.54 -9.13 7.75
N LEU A 15 -13.07 -9.48 8.96
CA LEU A 15 -13.39 -10.77 9.57
C LEU A 15 -14.86 -10.89 9.96
N SER A 16 -15.51 -9.78 10.35
CA SER A 16 -16.95 -9.75 10.60
C SER A 16 -17.75 -10.02 9.34
N GLN A 17 -17.33 -9.44 8.20
CA GLN A 17 -17.92 -9.71 6.89
C GLN A 17 -17.66 -11.15 6.42
N ALA A 18 -16.45 -11.67 6.64
CA ALA A 18 -16.10 -13.06 6.32
C ALA A 18 -16.94 -14.06 7.14
N LYS A 19 -17.16 -13.78 8.43
CA LYS A 19 -18.01 -14.59 9.30
C LYS A 19 -19.46 -14.67 8.80
N ALA A 20 -19.96 -13.64 8.15
CA ALA A 20 -21.31 -13.63 7.57
C ALA A 20 -21.44 -14.52 6.31
N GLN A 21 -20.34 -15.01 5.73
CA GLN A 21 -20.38 -15.86 4.54
C GLN A 21 -21.00 -17.25 4.85
N PRO A 22 -21.68 -17.89 3.88
CA PRO A 22 -22.30 -19.20 4.08
C PRO A 22 -21.28 -20.33 4.27
N ASP A 23 -21.57 -21.24 5.19
CA ASP A 23 -20.66 -22.32 5.62
C ASP A 23 -20.29 -23.29 4.50
N ASN A 24 -21.22 -23.55 3.58
CA ASN A 24 -21.09 -24.52 2.49
C ASN A 24 -20.37 -23.98 1.26
N LYS A 25 -20.00 -22.69 1.24
CA LYS A 25 -19.20 -22.11 0.16
C LYS A 25 -17.74 -22.46 0.34
N THR A 26 -16.97 -22.38 -0.75
CA THR A 26 -15.53 -22.61 -0.68
C THR A 26 -14.84 -21.46 0.06
N VAL A 27 -13.68 -21.74 0.67
CA VAL A 27 -12.79 -20.71 1.23
C VAL A 27 -12.46 -19.64 0.18
N LYS A 28 -12.24 -20.06 -1.08
CA LYS A 28 -12.03 -19.14 -2.18
C LYS A 28 -13.17 -18.15 -2.38
N PHE A 29 -14.40 -18.66 -2.44
CA PHE A 29 -15.59 -17.83 -2.60
C PHE A 29 -15.75 -16.87 -1.42
N ALA A 30 -15.60 -17.36 -0.19
CA ALA A 30 -15.79 -16.54 1.00
C ALA A 30 -14.81 -15.35 1.02
N TRP A 31 -13.54 -15.57 0.69
CA TRP A 31 -12.55 -14.50 0.62
C TRP A 31 -12.74 -13.58 -0.58
N SER A 32 -13.00 -14.11 -1.78
CA SER A 32 -13.22 -13.28 -2.97
C SER A 32 -14.40 -12.32 -2.77
N LYS A 33 -15.52 -12.81 -2.19
CA LYS A 33 -16.69 -11.98 -1.89
C LYS A 33 -16.46 -10.99 -0.77
N THR A 34 -15.77 -11.39 0.29
CA THR A 34 -15.48 -10.48 1.41
C THR A 34 -14.57 -9.33 0.98
N LEU A 35 -13.57 -9.61 0.15
CA LEU A 35 -12.57 -8.65 -0.27
C LEU A 35 -12.93 -7.94 -1.58
N GLY A 36 -14.02 -8.33 -2.26
CA GLY A 36 -14.40 -7.75 -3.54
C GLY A 36 -13.36 -7.96 -4.65
N VAL A 37 -12.59 -9.05 -4.57
CA VAL A 37 -11.56 -9.40 -5.56
C VAL A 37 -12.06 -10.50 -6.49
N GLU A 38 -11.38 -10.69 -7.62
CA GLU A 38 -11.67 -11.78 -8.54
C GLU A 38 -11.54 -13.14 -7.85
N GLU A 39 -12.43 -14.08 -8.19
CA GLU A 39 -12.43 -15.44 -7.64
C GLU A 39 -11.36 -16.33 -8.32
N ASP A 40 -10.15 -15.81 -8.37
CA ASP A 40 -8.95 -16.45 -8.90
C ASP A 40 -8.05 -16.93 -7.75
N ASP A 41 -7.42 -18.10 -7.93
CA ASP A 41 -6.62 -18.74 -6.88
C ASP A 41 -5.41 -17.89 -6.48
N ILE A 42 -4.76 -17.23 -7.44
CA ILE A 42 -3.57 -16.40 -7.20
C ILE A 42 -4.00 -15.10 -6.51
N VAL A 43 -5.05 -14.46 -7.02
CA VAL A 43 -5.57 -13.19 -6.46
C VAL A 43 -6.01 -13.41 -5.02
N VAL A 44 -6.85 -14.41 -4.75
CA VAL A 44 -7.33 -14.71 -3.41
C VAL A 44 -6.18 -15.08 -2.47
N THR A 45 -5.24 -15.91 -2.92
CA THR A 45 -4.08 -16.29 -2.09
C THR A 45 -3.26 -15.08 -1.67
N LYS A 46 -2.94 -14.17 -2.62
CA LYS A 46 -2.23 -12.93 -2.31
C LYS A 46 -3.00 -12.09 -1.29
N SER A 47 -4.31 -11.91 -1.48
CA SER A 47 -5.11 -11.12 -0.54
C SER A 47 -5.17 -11.74 0.87
N VAL A 48 -5.25 -13.08 0.99
CA VAL A 48 -5.22 -13.76 2.28
C VAL A 48 -3.87 -13.61 2.98
N ILE A 49 -2.76 -13.67 2.23
CA ILE A 49 -1.42 -13.40 2.78
C ILE A 49 -1.37 -11.97 3.36
N GLU A 50 -1.97 -11.00 2.69
CA GLU A 50 -1.99 -9.62 3.19
C GLU A 50 -2.87 -9.44 4.43
N LEU A 51 -3.97 -10.19 4.56
CA LEU A 51 -4.75 -10.24 5.81
C LEU A 51 -3.95 -10.85 6.96
N TYR A 52 -3.18 -11.90 6.69
CA TYR A 52 -2.30 -12.48 7.69
C TYR A 52 -1.19 -11.50 8.10
N SER A 53 -0.57 -10.82 7.14
CA SER A 53 0.40 -9.74 7.42
C SER A 53 -0.22 -8.63 8.29
N LEU A 54 -1.48 -8.26 8.03
CA LEU A 54 -2.21 -7.30 8.86
C LEU A 54 -2.41 -7.81 10.29
N SER A 55 -2.73 -9.10 10.47
CA SER A 55 -2.79 -9.74 11.80
C SER A 55 -1.45 -9.62 12.54
N GLN A 56 -0.34 -9.90 11.87
CA GLN A 56 1.01 -9.81 12.46
C GLN A 56 1.40 -8.35 12.78
N GLU A 57 1.00 -7.40 11.94
CA GLU A 57 1.20 -5.97 12.20
C GLU A 57 0.49 -5.53 13.47
N ILE A 58 -0.77 -5.93 13.66
CA ILE A 58 -1.53 -5.60 14.88
C ILE A 58 -0.82 -6.16 16.11
N GLN A 59 -0.40 -7.42 16.07
CA GLN A 59 0.34 -8.05 17.18
C GLN A 59 1.62 -7.27 17.51
N SER A 60 2.33 -6.79 16.49
CA SER A 60 3.55 -6.00 16.66
C SER A 60 3.26 -4.63 17.28
N LEU A 61 2.24 -3.91 16.78
CA LEU A 61 1.85 -2.60 17.30
C LEU A 61 1.39 -2.66 18.75
N ILE A 62 0.62 -3.69 19.14
CA ILE A 62 0.21 -3.88 20.54
C ILE A 62 1.42 -4.15 21.43
N LYS A 63 2.38 -4.96 20.98
CA LYS A 63 3.62 -5.25 21.73
C LYS A 63 4.51 -4.02 21.92
N MET A 64 4.47 -3.06 20.99
CA MET A 64 5.23 -1.80 21.11
C MET A 64 4.76 -0.92 22.27
N ASN A 65 3.53 -1.10 22.77
CA ASN A 65 3.05 -0.40 23.94
C ASN A 65 3.31 -1.24 25.21
N GLU A 66 4.40 -0.92 25.91
CA GLU A 66 4.85 -1.63 27.12
C GLU A 66 3.86 -1.54 28.29
N ASN A 67 2.92 -0.58 28.27
CA ASN A 67 1.94 -0.39 29.33
C ASN A 67 0.73 -1.35 29.22
N LEU A 68 0.63 -2.11 28.12
CA LEU A 68 -0.49 -3.03 27.89
C LEU A 68 -0.20 -4.43 28.45
N ASN A 69 -1.24 -5.09 28.96
CA ASN A 69 -1.18 -6.51 29.25
C ASN A 69 -1.26 -7.31 27.95
N HIS A 70 -0.12 -7.63 27.35
CA HIS A 70 -0.05 -8.29 26.04
C HIS A 70 -0.76 -9.64 26.01
N ASP A 71 -0.73 -10.43 27.08
CA ASP A 71 -1.43 -11.72 27.14
C ASP A 71 -2.95 -11.54 27.01
N LEU A 72 -3.48 -10.50 27.66
CA LEU A 72 -4.91 -10.18 27.58
C LEU A 72 -5.33 -9.83 26.16
N TYR A 73 -4.56 -8.98 25.47
CA TYR A 73 -4.90 -8.53 24.11
C TYR A 73 -4.63 -9.59 23.05
N LEU A 74 -3.54 -10.34 23.17
CA LEU A 74 -3.03 -11.20 22.10
C LEU A 74 -3.47 -12.67 22.22
N SER A 75 -4.08 -13.06 23.34
CA SER A 75 -4.47 -14.45 23.61
C SER A 75 -5.37 -15.09 22.54
N SER A 76 -6.18 -14.33 21.77
CA SER A 76 -7.01 -14.89 20.69
C SER A 76 -6.37 -14.86 19.31
N PHE A 77 -5.18 -14.29 19.13
CA PHE A 77 -4.56 -14.18 17.80
C PHE A 77 -4.19 -15.53 17.20
N HIS A 78 -3.86 -16.53 18.02
CA HIS A 78 -3.68 -17.90 17.53
C HIS A 78 -4.92 -18.45 16.82
N ARG A 79 -6.14 -18.01 17.18
CA ARG A 79 -7.37 -18.39 16.47
C ARG A 79 -7.57 -17.55 15.22
N ILE A 80 -7.33 -16.24 15.31
CA ILE A 80 -7.41 -15.33 14.15
C ILE A 80 -6.48 -15.83 13.04
N ASP A 81 -5.25 -16.21 13.38
CA ASP A 81 -4.27 -16.72 12.43
C ASP A 81 -4.70 -18.05 11.77
N ARG A 82 -5.48 -18.88 12.48
CA ARG A 82 -6.05 -20.14 11.94
C ARG A 82 -7.16 -19.92 10.91
N VAL A 83 -7.71 -18.72 10.81
CA VAL A 83 -8.68 -18.37 9.77
C VAL A 83 -7.96 -18.24 8.41
N PHE A 84 -6.68 -17.87 8.43
CA PHE A 84 -5.87 -17.69 7.21
C PHE A 84 -5.08 -18.95 6.86
N PHE A 85 -4.54 -19.66 7.86
CA PHE A 85 -3.63 -20.79 7.63
C PHE A 85 -3.96 -22.06 8.44
N PRO A 86 -3.87 -23.26 7.84
CA PRO A 86 -3.45 -23.52 6.45
C PRO A 86 -4.49 -23.08 5.41
N LEU A 87 -4.05 -22.44 4.34
CA LEU A 87 -4.93 -21.94 3.28
C LEU A 87 -5.29 -23.07 2.32
N ASN A 88 -6.55 -23.53 2.37
CA ASN A 88 -7.08 -24.49 1.41
C ASN A 88 -8.32 -23.94 0.71
N LEU A 89 -8.10 -23.35 -0.46
CA LEU A 89 -9.11 -22.66 -1.26
C LEU A 89 -10.32 -23.53 -1.66
N GLY A 90 -10.12 -24.84 -1.83
CA GLY A 90 -11.14 -25.77 -2.27
C GLY A 90 -12.04 -26.33 -1.16
N THR A 91 -11.65 -26.15 0.11
CA THR A 91 -12.43 -26.63 1.25
C THR A 91 -13.61 -25.72 1.59
N THR A 92 -14.54 -26.23 2.40
CA THR A 92 -15.70 -25.45 2.86
C THR A 92 -15.26 -24.36 3.84
N TRP A 93 -15.93 -23.21 3.77
CA TRP A 93 -15.66 -22.05 4.62
C TRP A 93 -15.88 -22.35 6.11
N GLN A 94 -16.78 -23.29 6.43
CA GLN A 94 -17.08 -23.72 7.80
C GLN A 94 -15.81 -24.00 8.64
N GLY A 95 -14.81 -24.65 8.05
CA GLY A 95 -13.58 -25.02 8.74
C GLY A 95 -12.71 -23.82 9.15
N ALA A 96 -12.72 -22.74 8.38
CA ALA A 96 -12.04 -21.50 8.74
C ALA A 96 -12.93 -20.62 9.64
N LYS A 97 -14.22 -20.54 9.34
CA LYS A 97 -15.23 -19.74 10.06
C LYS A 97 -15.34 -20.11 11.53
N GLN A 98 -15.19 -21.38 11.91
CA GLN A 98 -15.24 -21.81 13.32
C GLN A 98 -14.19 -21.12 14.21
N HIS A 99 -13.10 -20.61 13.62
CA HIS A 99 -12.08 -19.86 14.35
C HIS A 99 -12.45 -18.39 14.60
N LEU A 100 -13.48 -17.88 13.92
CA LEU A 100 -14.03 -16.53 14.10
C LEU A 100 -15.04 -16.48 15.26
N THR A 101 -14.60 -16.84 16.47
CA THR A 101 -15.44 -16.81 17.67
C THR A 101 -15.77 -15.37 18.10
N GLU A 102 -16.88 -15.17 18.83
CA GLU A 102 -17.21 -13.85 19.38
C GLU A 102 -16.09 -13.28 20.25
N GLU A 103 -15.44 -14.15 21.04
CA GLU A 103 -14.27 -13.79 21.84
C GLU A 103 -13.13 -13.24 20.96
N ALA A 104 -12.81 -13.90 19.84
CA ALA A 104 -11.71 -13.48 18.98
C ALA A 104 -11.99 -12.11 18.33
N LEU A 105 -13.22 -11.91 17.86
CA LEU A 105 -13.65 -10.61 17.31
C LEU A 105 -13.66 -9.52 18.40
N THR A 106 -14.14 -9.83 19.60
CA THR A 106 -14.17 -8.88 20.73
C THR A 106 -12.76 -8.47 21.16
N ARG A 107 -11.79 -9.39 21.20
CA ARG A 107 -10.39 -9.02 21.50
C ARG A 107 -9.78 -8.16 20.40
N LEU A 108 -10.07 -8.46 19.14
CA LEU A 108 -9.64 -7.62 18.03
C LEU A 108 -10.25 -6.22 18.10
N GLN A 109 -11.51 -6.10 18.53
CA GLN A 109 -12.16 -4.83 18.82
C GLN A 109 -11.45 -4.06 19.96
N PHE A 110 -11.04 -4.73 21.03
CA PHE A 110 -10.24 -4.08 22.09
C PHE A 110 -8.87 -3.63 21.57
N CYS A 111 -8.21 -4.42 20.73
CA CYS A 111 -6.98 -3.97 20.06
C CYS A 111 -7.23 -2.71 19.22
N ALA A 112 -8.35 -2.65 18.50
CA ALA A 112 -8.72 -1.46 17.72
C ALA A 112 -8.91 -0.23 18.61
N GLN A 113 -9.56 -0.38 19.77
CA GLN A 113 -9.75 0.70 20.73
C GLN A 113 -8.42 1.22 21.30
N GLU A 114 -7.51 0.31 21.67
CA GLU A 114 -6.18 0.70 22.17
C GLU A 114 -5.34 1.38 21.09
N LEU A 115 -5.33 0.83 19.87
CA LEU A 115 -4.59 1.41 18.76
C LEU A 115 -5.07 2.84 18.46
N SER A 116 -6.38 3.12 18.50
CA SER A 116 -6.88 4.50 18.30
C SER A 116 -6.26 5.53 19.24
N GLY A 117 -5.74 5.12 20.41
CA GLY A 117 -5.07 6.01 21.35
C GLY A 117 -3.68 6.49 20.90
N PHE A 118 -2.96 5.73 20.06
CA PHE A 118 -1.57 6.02 19.68
C PHE A 118 -1.23 5.76 18.20
N TYR A 119 -2.16 5.20 17.44
CA TYR A 119 -2.07 4.88 16.02
C TYR A 119 -3.40 5.19 15.35
N SER A 120 -3.41 6.17 14.45
CA SER A 120 -4.59 6.50 13.66
C SER A 120 -4.15 6.97 12.28
N GLU A 121 -4.79 6.42 11.24
CA GLU A 121 -4.60 6.84 9.86
C GLU A 121 -5.87 7.52 9.36
N GLU A 122 -5.78 8.72 8.77
CA GLU A 122 -6.96 9.26 8.09
C GLU A 122 -7.28 8.42 6.85
N SER A 123 -8.55 8.05 6.69
CA SER A 123 -9.00 7.30 5.52
C SER A 123 -9.10 8.21 4.29
N LEU A 124 -8.71 7.68 3.12
CA LEU A 124 -9.06 8.24 1.82
C LEU A 124 -10.56 8.45 1.70
N THR A 125 -10.93 9.63 1.20
CA THR A 125 -12.26 9.82 0.61
C THR A 125 -12.38 8.96 -0.65
N LYS A 126 -13.61 8.59 -1.02
CA LYS A 126 -13.83 7.81 -2.25
C LYS A 126 -13.37 8.59 -3.48
N GLU A 127 -13.52 9.91 -3.42
CA GLU A 127 -13.13 10.85 -4.45
C GLU A 127 -11.60 10.90 -4.60
N ASP A 128 -10.85 10.98 -3.51
CA ASP A 128 -9.39 10.95 -3.55
C ASP A 128 -8.85 9.61 -4.07
N LEU A 129 -9.48 8.49 -3.68
CA LEU A 129 -9.07 7.17 -4.18
C LEU A 129 -9.37 7.03 -5.67
N ALA A 130 -10.54 7.49 -6.13
CA ALA A 130 -10.90 7.50 -7.54
C ALA A 130 -9.95 8.37 -8.39
N ASP A 131 -9.52 9.52 -7.84
CA ASP A 131 -8.54 10.40 -8.49
C ASP A 131 -7.17 9.71 -8.63
N ILE A 132 -6.69 9.02 -7.58
CA ILE A 132 -5.43 8.26 -7.65
C ILE A 132 -5.53 7.12 -8.67
N ILE A 133 -6.64 6.37 -8.68
CA ILE A 133 -6.89 5.29 -9.67
C ILE A 133 -6.80 5.87 -11.08
N LYS A 134 -7.56 6.94 -11.35
CA LYS A 134 -7.59 7.59 -12.66
C LYS A 134 -6.20 8.03 -13.11
N LYS A 135 -5.44 8.71 -12.25
CA LYS A 135 -4.07 9.17 -12.57
C LYS A 135 -3.11 8.00 -12.83
N THR A 136 -3.27 6.91 -12.08
CA THR A 136 -2.47 5.69 -12.25
C THR A 136 -2.75 5.05 -13.62
N ASP A 137 -4.01 4.99 -14.04
CA ASP A 137 -4.41 4.44 -15.34
C ASP A 137 -3.97 5.34 -16.50
N GLU A 138 -4.15 6.65 -16.36
CA GLU A 138 -3.66 7.63 -17.35
C GLU A 138 -2.14 7.56 -17.54
N LEU A 139 -1.38 7.35 -16.44
CA LEU A 139 0.07 7.18 -16.50
C LEU A 139 0.45 5.85 -17.15
N TYR A 140 -0.24 4.76 -16.82
CA TYR A 140 -0.02 3.46 -17.45
C TYR A 140 -0.17 3.54 -18.97
N ASP A 141 -1.26 4.15 -19.44
CA ASP A 141 -1.54 4.28 -20.88
C ASP A 141 -0.50 5.17 -21.58
N SER A 142 -0.08 6.27 -20.94
CA SER A 142 1.00 7.10 -21.47
C SER A 142 2.33 6.38 -21.53
N LEU A 143 2.69 5.62 -20.49
CA LEU A 143 3.92 4.82 -20.49
C LEU A 143 3.88 3.76 -21.59
N TYR A 144 2.77 3.04 -21.73
CA TYR A 144 2.61 1.99 -22.73
C TYR A 144 2.81 2.51 -24.16
N ASN A 145 2.29 3.70 -24.45
CA ASN A 145 2.38 4.33 -25.77
C ASN A 145 3.61 5.23 -25.95
N SER A 146 4.45 5.39 -24.92
CA SER A 146 5.62 6.27 -24.96
C SER A 146 6.76 5.74 -25.83
N THR A 147 7.63 6.65 -26.26
CA THR A 147 8.89 6.34 -26.97
C THR A 147 10.08 6.19 -26.02
N LEU A 148 9.83 6.09 -24.70
CA LEU A 148 10.87 5.91 -23.70
C LEU A 148 11.74 4.68 -24.01
N PRO A 149 13.04 4.73 -23.65
CA PRO A 149 13.91 3.55 -23.69
C PRO A 149 13.24 2.35 -23.03
N THR A 150 13.31 1.18 -23.68
CA THR A 150 12.52 0.00 -23.28
C THR A 150 12.73 -0.36 -21.81
N VAL A 151 13.98 -0.32 -21.32
CA VAL A 151 14.31 -0.62 -19.92
C VAL A 151 13.63 0.39 -18.99
N LEU A 152 13.75 1.69 -19.25
CA LEU A 152 13.11 2.74 -18.45
C LEU A 152 11.59 2.58 -18.43
N ARG A 153 10.98 2.34 -19.60
CA ARG A 153 9.54 2.14 -19.72
C ARG A 153 9.07 0.95 -18.89
N LEU A 154 9.80 -0.18 -18.94
CA LEU A 154 9.47 -1.38 -18.15
C LEU A 154 9.59 -1.10 -16.66
N THR A 155 10.68 -0.46 -16.21
CA THR A 155 10.88 -0.08 -14.81
C THR A 155 9.71 0.77 -14.28
N LEU A 156 9.29 1.79 -15.05
CA LEU A 156 8.17 2.65 -14.65
C LEU A 156 6.82 1.91 -14.67
N LEU A 157 6.60 1.02 -15.64
CA LEU A 157 5.39 0.18 -15.69
C LEU A 157 5.31 -0.77 -14.49
N GLU A 158 6.44 -1.31 -14.03
CA GLU A 158 6.49 -2.11 -12.80
C GLU A 158 6.09 -1.30 -11.57
N GLU A 159 6.55 -0.05 -11.45
CA GLU A 159 6.12 0.83 -10.35
C GLU A 159 4.63 1.17 -10.43
N VAL A 160 4.11 1.46 -11.62
CA VAL A 160 2.68 1.67 -11.82
C VAL A 160 1.87 0.44 -11.40
N GLN A 161 2.37 -0.76 -11.72
CA GLN A 161 1.72 -1.99 -11.26
C GLN A 161 1.81 -2.18 -9.74
N ARG A 162 2.92 -1.81 -9.11
CA ARG A 162 3.04 -1.77 -7.64
C ARG A 162 2.01 -0.82 -7.02
N ILE A 163 1.82 0.36 -7.59
CA ILE A 163 0.82 1.34 -7.15
C ILE A 163 -0.60 0.78 -7.33
N ARG A 164 -0.94 0.21 -8.49
CA ARG A 164 -2.24 -0.45 -8.72
C ARG A 164 -2.54 -1.54 -7.69
N ASN A 165 -1.54 -2.37 -7.36
CA ASN A 165 -1.67 -3.39 -6.33
C ASN A 165 -1.89 -2.79 -4.93
N ALA A 166 -1.21 -1.69 -4.60
CA ALA A 166 -1.41 -1.01 -3.32
C ALA A 166 -2.81 -0.39 -3.21
N ILE A 167 -3.34 0.14 -4.32
CA ILE A 167 -4.72 0.66 -4.39
C ILE A 167 -5.73 -0.48 -4.20
N SER A 168 -5.58 -1.61 -4.89
CA SER A 168 -6.50 -2.74 -4.75
C SER A 168 -6.50 -3.35 -3.34
N LEU A 169 -5.37 -3.27 -2.64
CA LEU A 169 -5.20 -3.74 -1.26
C LEU A 169 -5.45 -2.65 -0.21
N TYR A 170 -5.90 -1.45 -0.60
CA TYR A 170 -6.06 -0.31 0.31
C TYR A 170 -6.99 -0.62 1.50
N GLN A 171 -8.07 -1.38 1.29
CA GLN A 171 -8.97 -1.80 2.37
C GLN A 171 -8.29 -2.66 3.46
N ILE A 172 -7.17 -3.30 3.12
CA ILE A 172 -6.36 -4.12 4.03
C ILE A 172 -5.24 -3.25 4.62
N LYS A 173 -4.38 -2.69 3.76
CA LYS A 173 -3.15 -2.02 4.15
C LYS A 173 -3.30 -0.55 4.59
N GLY A 174 -4.45 0.07 4.31
CA GLY A 174 -4.67 1.48 4.59
C GLY A 174 -3.65 2.40 3.89
N ALA A 175 -3.43 3.57 4.47
CA ALA A 175 -2.56 4.59 3.91
C ALA A 175 -1.09 4.17 3.87
N LYS A 176 -0.66 3.33 4.82
CA LYS A 176 0.69 2.76 4.85
C LYS A 176 1.06 2.02 3.56
N GLY A 177 0.16 1.17 3.04
CA GLY A 177 0.44 0.42 1.81
C GLY A 177 0.65 1.33 0.58
N LEU A 178 -0.11 2.43 0.48
CA LEU A 178 0.08 3.43 -0.57
C LEU A 178 1.39 4.20 -0.40
N LYS A 179 1.79 4.51 0.84
CA LYS A 179 3.08 5.14 1.14
C LYS A 179 4.25 4.25 0.72
N GLU A 180 4.20 2.95 1.02
CA GLU A 180 5.27 2.01 0.64
C GLU A 180 5.42 1.93 -0.88
N ALA A 181 4.31 1.87 -1.63
CA ALA A 181 4.33 1.90 -3.09
C ALA A 181 4.87 3.23 -3.64
N LEU A 182 4.47 4.36 -3.05
CA LEU A 182 5.00 5.68 -3.39
C LEU A 182 6.53 5.75 -3.18
N GLN A 183 7.04 5.24 -2.06
CA GLN A 183 8.46 5.23 -1.76
C GLN A 183 9.26 4.41 -2.79
N GLY A 184 8.74 3.25 -3.20
CA GLY A 184 9.31 2.47 -4.30
C GLY A 184 9.37 3.26 -5.60
N ALA A 185 8.26 3.89 -5.98
CA ALA A 185 8.16 4.67 -7.21
C ALA A 185 9.09 5.90 -7.22
N ILE A 186 9.19 6.64 -6.09
CA ILE A 186 10.18 7.72 -5.94
C ILE A 186 11.59 7.17 -6.09
N GLY A 187 11.89 6.02 -5.46
CA GLY A 187 13.19 5.36 -5.59
C GLY A 187 13.55 5.04 -7.03
N ALA A 188 12.60 4.52 -7.81
CA ALA A 188 12.79 4.26 -9.23
C ALA A 188 13.01 5.55 -10.04
N VAL A 189 12.29 6.63 -9.75
CA VAL A 189 12.50 7.93 -10.39
C VAL A 189 13.91 8.45 -10.13
N VAL A 190 14.35 8.43 -8.87
CA VAL A 190 15.70 8.88 -8.49
C VAL A 190 16.77 8.02 -9.16
N ALA A 191 16.58 6.70 -9.19
CA ALA A 191 17.53 5.78 -9.80
C ALA A 191 17.67 5.93 -11.33
N ASN A 192 16.66 6.48 -12.01
CA ASN A 192 16.63 6.64 -13.48
C ASN A 192 16.54 8.12 -13.91
N GLN A 193 16.98 9.04 -13.05
CA GLN A 193 16.79 10.48 -13.25
C GLN A 193 17.46 11.00 -14.53
N GLU A 194 18.63 10.47 -14.89
CA GLU A 194 19.39 10.91 -16.07
C GLU A 194 18.70 10.49 -17.37
N GLU A 195 18.20 9.26 -17.44
CA GLU A 195 17.43 8.79 -18.59
C GLU A 195 16.10 9.54 -18.72
N LEU A 196 15.43 9.81 -17.59
CA LEU A 196 14.20 10.61 -17.56
C LEU A 196 14.45 12.04 -18.05
N LYS A 197 15.55 12.68 -17.65
CA LYS A 197 15.93 14.02 -18.10
C LYS A 197 16.16 14.05 -19.62
N LYS A 198 16.92 13.09 -20.15
CA LYS A 198 17.18 12.96 -21.60
C LYS A 198 15.89 12.77 -22.40
N ALA A 199 14.94 12.02 -21.84
CA ALA A 199 13.68 11.73 -22.51
C ALA A 199 12.61 12.82 -22.39
N LYS A 200 12.81 13.85 -21.55
CA LYS A 200 11.78 14.86 -21.23
C LYS A 200 11.22 15.57 -22.44
N ASN A 201 12.06 16.02 -23.37
CA ASN A 201 11.60 16.77 -24.53
C ASN A 201 10.65 15.97 -25.43
N GLU A 202 10.85 14.65 -25.50
CA GLU A 202 10.05 13.76 -26.36
C GLU A 202 8.88 13.11 -25.60
N ASN A 203 8.93 13.08 -24.26
CA ASN A 203 7.98 12.36 -23.40
C ASN A 203 7.47 13.21 -22.22
N ASP A 204 7.34 14.52 -22.41
CA ASP A 204 6.97 15.48 -21.36
C ASP A 204 5.63 15.13 -20.68
N GLU A 205 4.66 14.61 -21.45
CA GLU A 205 3.38 14.16 -20.93
C GLU A 205 3.55 13.03 -19.89
N VAL A 206 4.41 12.05 -20.19
CA VAL A 206 4.68 10.91 -19.29
C VAL A 206 5.30 11.39 -17.99
N ILE A 207 6.31 12.27 -18.08
CA ILE A 207 7.01 12.80 -16.91
C ILE A 207 6.07 13.68 -16.08
N THR A 208 5.23 14.48 -16.72
CA THR A 208 4.23 15.31 -16.03
C THR A 208 3.18 14.46 -15.31
N LYS A 209 2.68 13.39 -15.94
CA LYS A 209 1.73 12.46 -15.31
C LYS A 209 2.36 11.71 -14.14
N LEU A 210 3.61 11.27 -14.30
CA LEU A 210 4.38 10.62 -13.25
C LEU A 210 4.54 11.54 -12.04
N GLY A 211 4.99 12.78 -12.25
CA GLY A 211 5.11 13.77 -11.18
C GLY A 211 3.78 14.06 -10.49
N THR A 212 2.71 14.27 -11.28
CA THR A 212 1.36 14.55 -10.75
C THR A 212 0.81 13.42 -9.89
N LEU A 213 1.01 12.16 -10.31
CA LEU A 213 0.59 10.98 -9.54
C LEU A 213 1.34 10.92 -8.20
N LEU A 214 2.66 11.03 -8.24
CA LEU A 214 3.50 10.92 -7.06
C LEU A 214 3.26 12.06 -6.07
N ASP A 215 3.06 13.29 -6.54
CA ASP A 215 2.71 14.44 -5.70
C ASP A 215 1.34 14.24 -5.01
N LYS A 216 0.35 13.70 -5.74
CA LYS A 216 -0.98 13.39 -5.19
C LYS A 216 -0.88 12.30 -4.12
N MET A 217 -0.14 11.23 -4.41
CA MET A 217 0.08 10.13 -3.46
C MET A 217 0.83 10.60 -2.20
N ASP A 218 1.87 11.44 -2.35
CA ASP A 218 2.63 11.97 -1.21
C ASP A 218 1.79 12.91 -0.36
N SER A 219 1.02 13.80 -0.99
CA SER A 219 0.11 14.69 -0.27
C SER A 219 -0.93 13.89 0.53
N PHE A 220 -1.43 12.80 -0.05
CA PHE A 220 -2.35 11.91 0.65
C PHE A 220 -1.67 11.16 1.80
N ALA A 221 -0.59 10.42 1.53
CA ALA A 221 0.11 9.61 2.52
C ALA A 221 0.55 10.44 3.73
N SER A 222 1.00 11.66 3.47
CA SER A 222 1.44 12.61 4.50
C SER A 222 0.30 13.08 5.38
N LYS A 223 -0.84 13.45 4.77
CA LYS A 223 -2.05 13.84 5.49
C LYS A 223 -2.58 12.67 6.33
N ALA A 224 -2.71 11.49 5.69
CA ALA A 224 -3.29 10.32 6.31
C ALA A 224 -2.47 9.79 7.49
N LEU A 225 -1.15 9.74 7.34
CA LEU A 225 -0.27 9.23 8.38
C LEU A 225 0.20 10.31 9.36
N LYS A 226 -0.27 11.57 9.19
CA LYS A 226 0.16 12.74 9.97
C LYS A 226 1.68 12.90 10.01
N ILE A 227 2.32 12.63 8.88
CA ILE A 227 3.77 12.75 8.69
C ILE A 227 4.10 13.91 7.74
N HIS A 228 5.36 14.32 7.71
CA HIS A 228 5.84 15.27 6.72
C HIS A 228 5.81 14.67 5.31
N LYS A 229 5.53 15.53 4.33
CA LYS A 229 5.73 15.24 2.90
C LYS A 229 7.12 14.70 2.65
N ILE A 230 7.18 13.57 1.94
CA ILE A 230 8.42 12.99 1.45
C ILE A 230 8.97 13.91 0.35
N ILE A 231 8.07 14.46 -0.47
CA ILE A 231 8.38 15.31 -1.61
C ILE A 231 8.20 16.77 -1.19
N LYS A 232 9.31 17.48 -0.96
CA LYS A 232 9.30 18.91 -0.56
C LYS A 232 9.14 19.88 -1.73
N ALA A 233 9.33 19.41 -2.96
CA ALA A 233 9.14 20.15 -4.20
C ALA A 233 8.65 19.17 -5.29
N PRO A 234 7.81 19.60 -6.25
CA PRO A 234 7.24 18.71 -7.27
C PRO A 234 8.31 17.81 -7.89
N ILE A 235 8.00 16.54 -8.16
CA ILE A 235 9.01 15.64 -8.74
C ILE A 235 9.56 16.14 -10.07
N SER A 236 8.75 16.83 -10.87
CA SER A 236 9.22 17.53 -12.08
C SER A 236 10.36 18.52 -11.78
N PHE A 237 10.30 19.19 -10.64
CA PHE A 237 11.34 20.10 -10.14
C PHE A 237 12.52 19.35 -9.51
N LEU A 238 12.31 18.17 -8.91
CA LEU A 238 13.42 17.35 -8.41
C LEU A 238 14.27 16.79 -9.55
N ILE A 239 13.63 16.32 -10.63
CA ILE A 239 14.32 15.92 -11.88
C ILE A 239 15.17 17.09 -12.41
N GLU A 240 14.72 18.34 -12.24
CA GLU A 240 15.51 19.54 -12.59
C GLU A 240 16.63 19.84 -11.58
N LYS A 241 16.37 19.81 -10.27
CA LYS A 241 17.34 20.22 -9.23
C LYS A 241 18.46 19.21 -8.96
N PHE A 242 18.25 17.92 -9.20
CA PHE A 242 19.37 16.95 -9.17
C PHE A 242 20.40 17.22 -10.28
N SER A 243 20.08 18.06 -11.28
CA SER A 243 21.01 18.54 -12.30
C SER A 243 22.06 19.53 -11.76
N SER A 244 21.68 20.46 -10.89
CA SER A 244 22.57 21.55 -10.50
C SER A 244 23.65 21.13 -9.51
N ASN A 245 23.41 20.06 -8.73
CA ASN A 245 24.43 19.53 -7.82
C ASN A 245 25.55 18.74 -8.54
N ASN A 246 25.31 18.25 -9.76
CA ASN A 246 26.33 17.54 -10.55
C ASN A 246 27.10 18.50 -11.50
N GLU A 247 26.45 19.54 -12.03
CA GLU A 247 27.12 20.56 -12.84
C GLU A 247 28.11 21.42 -12.02
N GLU A 248 27.85 21.66 -10.72
CA GLU A 248 28.81 22.32 -9.82
C GLU A 248 30.01 21.42 -9.48
N GLN A 249 29.89 20.09 -9.54
CA GLN A 249 31.01 19.17 -9.29
C GLN A 249 31.88 18.92 -10.53
N ASP A 250 31.29 18.87 -11.72
CA ASP A 250 32.06 18.67 -12.96
C ASP A 250 32.80 19.95 -13.41
N SER A 251 32.28 21.15 -13.08
CA SER A 251 32.95 22.42 -13.39
C SER A 251 34.16 22.73 -12.46
N GLU A 252 34.18 22.22 -11.23
CA GLU A 252 35.36 22.32 -10.35
C GLU A 252 36.50 21.36 -10.76
N LEU A 253 36.17 20.23 -11.41
CA LEU A 253 37.15 19.25 -11.86
C LEU A 253 37.85 19.64 -13.18
N GLU A 254 37.17 20.33 -14.10
CA GLU A 254 37.81 20.84 -15.33
C GLU A 254 38.79 21.98 -15.03
N VAL A 255 38.47 22.91 -14.13
CA VAL A 255 39.36 24.04 -13.77
C VAL A 255 40.62 23.57 -13.02
N ALA A 256 40.54 22.47 -12.27
CA ALA A 256 41.69 21.87 -11.60
C ALA A 256 42.63 21.06 -12.52
N SER A 257 42.22 20.80 -13.76
CA SER A 257 43.03 20.08 -14.76
C SER A 257 43.79 21.00 -15.73
N GLU A 258 43.54 22.31 -15.69
CA GLU A 258 44.19 23.34 -16.52
C GLU A 258 45.09 24.30 -15.72
N THR A 259 45.47 23.97 -14.48
CA THR A 259 46.46 24.71 -13.67
C THR A 259 47.64 23.85 -13.26
#